data_AF-A0A7J4R6Y9-F1
#
_entry.id   AF-A0A7J4R6Y9-F1
#
_cell.length_a   1.000
_cell.length_b   1.000
_cell.length_c   1.000
_cell.angle_alpha   90.00
_cell.angle_beta   90.00
_cell.angle_gamma   90.00
#
_symmetry.space_group_name_H-M   'P 1'
#
loop_
_entity.id
_entity.type
_entity.pdbx_description
1 polymer ?
#
loop_
_entity_poly.entity_id
_entity_poly.type
_entity_poly.pdbx_seq_one_letter_code
_entity_poly.pdbx_strand_id
1 'polypeptide(L)'
;MFRLRLVEFPMPTGSTNPDVLLAWLLDSMGLVRRKSEGGGIEEGQGALHRIMTEAFLKEPLGGWDAKSLCEVTGLSQTGIHHQLVKLRECGLISSNTDGGWHIHVLRGGSISSAVELVTNEARAVLKLRMKELSGSISQSDERMAVNAPDEVLPFRIMISEPGPISEDDGHLESLARDLGLSGERARIGDSLASKILIELCTSSDPRTILALSDKMGETRSRVGRSVDKMRGAGLVQRVPMMNRIAQDIFVGVMRQFHARGEEWLMTRGGLGRIDDDASKKLISGAKSESLSIEKVEEILSDIELDSQKILLNTLGGRMPYGFRISGEDGDVVTENVMRSTDRTLRRLKTVSQRLEDAISG
;
A
#
# COMPACT_ATOMS: atom_id res chain seq x y z
N MET A 1 -7.94 -5.62 21.67
CA MET A 1 -6.71 -5.71 20.89
C MET A 1 -6.69 -4.54 19.95
N PHE A 2 -5.60 -3.76 19.97
CA PHE A 2 -5.46 -2.56 19.17
C PHE A 2 -5.40 -2.92 17.68
N ARG A 3 -6.17 -2.18 16.87
CA ARG A 3 -6.24 -2.33 15.43
C ARG A 3 -6.56 -1.01 14.75
N LEU A 4 -5.63 -0.53 13.92
CA LEU A 4 -5.77 0.70 13.15
C LEU A 4 -5.48 0.40 11.68
N ARG A 5 -6.35 0.85 10.77
CA ARG A 5 -5.98 0.98 9.36
C ARG A 5 -5.47 2.39 9.12
N LEU A 6 -4.25 2.53 8.66
CA LEU A 6 -3.70 3.82 8.29
C LEU A 6 -3.78 3.98 6.78
N VAL A 7 -4.33 5.10 6.31
CA VAL A 7 -4.42 5.47 4.90
C VAL A 7 -3.89 6.88 4.75
N GLU A 8 -2.91 7.06 3.87
CA GLU A 8 -2.36 8.36 3.55
C GLU A 8 -3.29 9.10 2.60
N PHE A 9 -3.79 10.24 3.06
CA PHE A 9 -4.46 11.23 2.23
C PHE A 9 -3.69 12.56 2.24
N PRO A 10 -3.83 13.38 1.18
CA PRO A 10 -3.44 14.78 1.23
C PRO A 10 -4.15 15.48 2.39
N MET A 11 -3.45 16.29 3.17
CA MET A 11 -4.07 17.04 4.27
C MET A 11 -5.11 18.04 3.75
N PRO A 12 -6.19 18.31 4.49
CA PRO A 12 -7.16 19.37 4.19
C PRO A 12 -6.55 20.74 4.55
N THR A 13 -5.51 21.14 3.82
CA THR A 13 -4.73 22.34 4.10
C THR A 13 -5.61 23.59 4.04
N GLY A 14 -5.58 24.41 5.09
CA GLY A 14 -6.35 25.65 5.18
C GLY A 14 -7.80 25.51 5.65
N SER A 15 -8.32 24.29 5.80
CA SER A 15 -9.66 24.08 6.38
C SER A 15 -9.63 24.26 7.90
N THR A 16 -10.58 25.04 8.42
CA THR A 16 -10.93 25.11 9.84
C THR A 16 -12.32 24.53 10.13
N ASN A 17 -13.02 24.01 9.11
CA ASN A 17 -14.34 23.40 9.31
C ASN A 17 -14.20 22.07 10.09
N PRO A 18 -14.80 21.94 11.29
CA PRO A 18 -14.72 20.73 12.11
C PRO A 18 -15.17 19.46 11.37
N ASP A 19 -16.22 19.54 10.56
CA ASP A 19 -16.76 18.37 9.86
C ASP A 19 -15.79 17.84 8.81
N VAL A 20 -15.11 18.73 8.10
CA VAL A 20 -14.09 18.38 7.09
C VAL A 20 -12.87 17.75 7.76
N LEU A 21 -12.42 18.32 8.88
CA LEU A 21 -11.27 17.83 9.63
C LEU A 21 -11.56 16.46 10.25
N LEU A 22 -12.73 16.29 10.86
CA LEU A 22 -13.18 15.02 11.42
C LEU A 22 -13.34 13.95 10.33
N ALA A 23 -14.02 14.26 9.22
CA ALA A 23 -14.18 13.33 8.11
C ALA A 23 -12.81 12.84 7.58
N TRP A 24 -11.86 13.76 7.42
CA TRP A 24 -10.50 13.42 6.99
C TRP A 24 -9.77 12.51 8.00
N LEU A 25 -9.91 12.75 9.31
CA LEU A 25 -9.31 11.90 10.35
C LEU A 25 -9.89 10.48 10.29
N LEU A 26 -11.22 10.36 10.24
CA LEU A 26 -11.90 9.06 10.22
C LEU A 26 -11.58 8.26 8.94
N ASP A 27 -11.45 8.94 7.80
CA ASP A 27 -11.01 8.36 6.52
C ASP A 27 -9.56 7.89 6.59
N SER A 28 -8.65 8.71 7.12
CA SER A 28 -7.21 8.41 7.25
C SER A 28 -6.95 7.28 8.25
N MET A 29 -7.83 7.09 9.23
CA MET A 29 -7.85 5.95 10.16
C MET A 29 -8.64 4.74 9.60
N GLY A 30 -9.11 4.82 8.36
CA GLY A 30 -9.78 3.73 7.65
C GLY A 30 -11.08 3.25 8.31
N LEU A 31 -11.71 4.09 9.13
CA LEU A 31 -12.89 3.75 9.92
C LEU A 31 -14.19 3.86 9.10
N VAL A 32 -14.16 4.70 8.08
CA VAL A 32 -15.25 4.90 7.11
C VAL A 32 -14.89 4.17 5.81
N ARG A 33 -15.83 3.40 5.28
CA ARG A 33 -15.72 2.86 3.92
C ARG A 33 -16.31 3.89 2.98
N ARG A 34 -15.51 4.44 2.05
CA ARG A 34 -16.04 5.32 1.01
C ARG A 34 -17.18 4.62 0.27
N LYS A 35 -18.35 5.26 0.22
CA LYS A 35 -19.34 5.00 -0.83
C LYS A 35 -18.78 5.59 -2.14
N SER A 36 -19.17 4.97 -3.24
CA SER A 36 -18.87 5.40 -4.62
C SER A 36 -19.04 6.90 -4.82
N GLU A 37 -18.23 7.47 -5.70
CA GLU A 37 -18.30 8.85 -6.21
C GLU A 37 -19.77 9.26 -6.46
N GLY A 38 -20.26 10.28 -5.75
CA GLY A 38 -21.60 10.83 -6.01
C GLY A 38 -22.35 11.52 -4.86
N GLY A 39 -21.91 11.43 -3.60
CA GLY A 39 -22.60 12.07 -2.47
C GLY A 39 -21.99 13.41 -2.06
N GLY A 40 -22.82 14.43 -1.86
CA GLY A 40 -22.42 15.72 -1.27
C GLY A 40 -21.96 15.59 0.19
N ILE A 41 -21.27 16.62 0.69
CA ILE A 41 -20.63 16.64 2.03
C ILE A 41 -21.67 16.39 3.16
N GLU A 42 -22.92 16.82 3.00
CA GLU A 42 -24.00 16.64 3.99
C GLU A 42 -24.65 15.25 3.94
N GLU A 43 -24.79 14.63 2.76
CA GLU A 43 -25.28 13.23 2.64
C GLU A 43 -24.19 12.18 2.92
N GLY A 44 -22.92 12.63 3.02
CA GLY A 44 -21.73 11.82 3.23
C GLY A 44 -21.33 11.58 4.69
N GLN A 45 -21.98 12.22 5.67
CA GLN A 45 -21.64 12.05 7.08
C GLN A 45 -22.17 10.70 7.61
N GLY A 46 -21.28 9.70 7.68
CA GLY A 46 -21.61 8.36 8.17
C GLY A 46 -21.88 8.32 9.69
N ALA A 47 -22.48 7.23 10.16
CA ALA A 47 -22.83 7.00 11.58
C ALA A 47 -21.70 7.36 12.57
N LEU A 48 -20.45 7.09 12.20
CA LEU A 48 -19.29 7.38 13.02
C LEU A 48 -19.03 8.88 13.20
N HIS A 49 -19.20 9.65 12.13
CA HIS A 49 -19.03 11.11 12.15
C HIS A 49 -20.06 11.73 13.11
N ARG A 50 -21.33 11.31 13.00
CA ARG A 50 -22.40 11.73 13.92
C ARG A 50 -22.11 11.39 15.38
N ILE A 51 -21.69 10.15 15.68
CA ILE A 51 -21.31 9.74 17.04
C ILE A 51 -20.19 10.61 17.60
N MET A 52 -19.19 10.95 16.79
CA MET A 52 -18.09 11.80 17.22
C MET A 52 -18.58 13.24 17.49
N THR A 53 -19.30 13.86 16.55
CA THR A 53 -19.73 15.25 16.66
C THR A 53 -20.76 15.48 17.77
N GLU A 54 -21.77 14.61 17.88
CA GLU A 54 -22.90 14.84 18.79
C GLU A 54 -22.65 14.33 20.21
N ALA A 55 -21.65 13.47 20.41
CA ALA A 55 -21.30 12.90 21.71
C ALA A 55 -19.83 13.13 22.11
N PHE A 56 -18.87 12.40 21.51
CA PHE A 56 -17.49 12.37 22.02
C PHE A 56 -16.71 13.68 21.88
N LEU A 57 -16.97 14.50 20.86
CA LEU A 57 -16.32 15.82 20.72
C LEU A 57 -17.04 16.87 21.55
N LYS A 58 -18.37 16.74 21.72
CA LYS A 58 -19.19 17.66 22.50
C LYS A 58 -18.96 17.52 24.01
N GLU A 59 -18.92 16.28 24.51
CA GLU A 59 -18.62 15.96 25.92
C GLU A 59 -17.62 14.79 25.99
N PRO A 60 -16.30 15.07 25.85
CA PRO A 60 -15.26 14.05 25.80
C PRO A 60 -15.23 13.08 26.98
N LEU A 61 -15.59 13.57 28.17
CA LEU A 61 -15.62 12.80 29.42
C LEU A 61 -17.04 12.54 29.94
N GLY A 62 -18.08 12.78 29.12
CA GLY A 62 -19.49 12.67 29.53
C GLY A 62 -19.93 11.26 29.95
N GLY A 63 -19.21 10.22 29.50
CA GLY A 63 -19.53 8.83 29.82
C GLY A 63 -20.73 8.32 29.01
N TRP A 64 -20.45 7.76 27.84
CA TRP A 64 -21.45 7.38 26.85
C TRP A 64 -21.68 5.87 26.84
N ASP A 65 -22.90 5.44 27.15
CA ASP A 65 -23.33 4.06 26.91
C ASP A 65 -24.02 3.92 25.54
N ALA A 66 -24.32 2.69 25.13
CA ALA A 66 -24.97 2.47 23.83
C ALA A 66 -26.37 3.11 23.73
N LYS A 67 -27.10 3.23 24.85
CA LYS A 67 -28.48 3.73 24.88
C LYS A 67 -28.51 5.25 24.71
N SER A 68 -27.73 5.97 25.51
CA SER A 68 -27.53 7.42 25.43
C SER A 68 -27.04 7.84 24.04
N LEU A 69 -26.12 7.07 23.44
CA LEU A 69 -25.69 7.31 22.06
C LEU A 69 -26.81 7.13 21.04
N CYS A 70 -27.69 6.14 21.21
CA CYS A 70 -28.86 5.99 20.32
C CYS A 70 -29.82 7.18 20.45
N GLU A 71 -30.05 7.64 21.68
CA GLU A 71 -30.94 8.77 21.97
C GLU A 71 -30.42 10.08 21.36
N VAL A 72 -29.12 10.37 21.50
CA VAL A 72 -28.53 11.60 20.99
C VAL A 72 -28.36 11.57 19.47
N THR A 73 -27.96 10.43 18.89
CA THR A 73 -27.60 10.33 17.46
C THR A 73 -28.73 9.88 16.53
N GLY A 74 -29.81 9.35 17.10
CA GLY A 74 -30.90 8.72 16.35
C GLY A 74 -30.49 7.45 15.59
N LEU A 75 -29.31 6.88 15.87
CA LEU A 75 -28.82 5.66 15.24
C LEU A 75 -29.38 4.42 15.94
N SER A 76 -29.47 3.29 15.21
CA SER A 76 -29.89 2.02 15.81
C SER A 76 -28.82 1.46 16.76
N GLN A 77 -29.25 0.71 17.76
CA GLN A 77 -28.36 0.07 18.74
C GLN A 77 -27.28 -0.80 18.09
N THR A 78 -27.65 -1.59 17.07
CA THR A 78 -26.69 -2.40 16.30
C THR A 78 -25.69 -1.52 15.55
N GLY A 79 -26.14 -0.39 14.99
CA GLY A 79 -25.29 0.58 14.31
C GLY A 79 -24.27 1.23 15.24
N ILE A 80 -24.70 1.63 16.44
CA ILE A 80 -23.86 2.17 17.52
C ILE A 80 -22.83 1.12 17.95
N HIS A 81 -23.26 -0.10 18.27
CA HIS A 81 -22.37 -1.15 18.74
C HIS A 81 -21.22 -1.40 17.76
N HIS A 82 -21.51 -1.53 16.46
CA HIS A 82 -20.48 -1.71 15.44
C HIS A 82 -19.49 -0.53 15.36
N GLN A 83 -19.94 0.71 15.53
CA GLN A 83 -19.03 1.86 15.52
C GLN A 83 -18.19 1.93 16.81
N LEU A 84 -18.77 1.64 17.97
CA LEU A 84 -18.04 1.60 19.25
C LEU A 84 -16.93 0.55 19.25
N VAL A 85 -17.17 -0.62 18.64
CA VAL A 85 -16.12 -1.64 18.46
C VAL A 85 -14.95 -1.06 17.67
N LYS A 86 -15.19 -0.41 16.53
CA LYS A 86 -14.13 0.21 15.73
C LYS A 86 -13.37 1.31 16.47
N LEU A 87 -14.08 2.21 17.15
CA LEU A 87 -13.48 3.30 17.92
C LEU A 87 -12.60 2.77 19.05
N ARG A 88 -13.04 1.70 19.72
CA ARG A 88 -12.30 1.04 20.78
C ARG A 88 -11.07 0.31 20.25
N GLU A 89 -11.23 -0.45 19.16
CA GLU A 89 -10.14 -1.18 18.51
C GLU A 89 -9.05 -0.22 18.01
N CYS A 90 -9.40 0.90 17.37
CA CYS A 90 -8.41 1.87 16.94
C CYS A 90 -7.87 2.77 18.06
N GLY A 91 -8.38 2.61 19.29
CA GLY A 91 -7.89 3.28 20.49
C GLY A 91 -8.34 4.72 20.68
N LEU A 92 -9.29 5.23 19.89
CA LEU A 92 -9.84 6.59 20.05
C LEU A 92 -10.67 6.74 21.32
N ILE A 93 -11.40 5.70 21.71
CA ILE A 93 -12.19 5.69 22.94
C ILE A 93 -11.68 4.62 23.89
N SER A 94 -11.83 4.87 25.20
CA SER A 94 -11.70 3.83 26.22
C SER A 94 -13.09 3.35 26.65
N SER A 95 -13.11 2.23 27.38
CA SER A 95 -14.34 1.72 27.98
C SER A 95 -14.07 1.32 29.41
N ASN A 96 -14.96 1.72 30.33
CA ASN A 96 -15.04 1.17 31.68
C ASN A 96 -16.37 0.41 31.83
N THR A 97 -16.39 -0.60 32.69
CA THR A 97 -17.64 -1.30 33.02
C THR A 97 -18.16 -0.75 34.33
N ASP A 98 -19.34 -0.15 34.29
CA ASP A 98 -20.03 0.35 35.48
C ASP A 98 -21.46 -0.23 35.53
N GLY A 99 -21.82 -0.87 36.64
CA GLY A 99 -23.15 -1.49 36.80
C GLY A 99 -23.53 -2.54 35.74
N GLY A 100 -22.56 -3.18 35.08
CA GLY A 100 -22.80 -4.13 33.98
C GLY A 100 -22.90 -3.50 32.59
N TRP A 101 -22.77 -2.18 32.48
CA TRP A 101 -22.79 -1.44 31.22
C TRP A 101 -21.39 -0.98 30.82
N HIS A 102 -21.10 -0.99 29.53
CA HIS A 102 -19.88 -0.38 29.01
C HIS A 102 -20.10 1.12 28.82
N ILE A 103 -19.37 1.92 29.61
CA ILE A 103 -19.33 3.37 29.52
C ILE A 103 -18.09 3.77 28.73
N HIS A 104 -18.30 4.60 27.70
CA HIS A 104 -17.26 5.04 26.77
C HIS A 104 -16.91 6.50 26.94
N VAL A 105 -15.62 6.82 26.85
CA VAL A 105 -15.13 8.20 26.85
C VAL A 105 -14.06 8.37 25.78
N LEU A 106 -13.87 9.61 25.32
CA LEU A 106 -12.76 9.94 24.42
C LEU A 106 -11.44 9.76 25.17
N ARG A 107 -10.55 8.93 24.64
CA ARG A 107 -9.31 8.54 25.35
C ARG A 107 -8.44 9.77 25.56
N GLY A 108 -7.96 9.99 26.78
CA GLY A 108 -7.16 11.18 27.11
C GLY A 108 -7.96 12.47 27.26
N GLY A 109 -9.29 12.43 27.15
CA GLY A 109 -10.18 13.56 27.44
C GLY A 109 -10.31 14.61 26.34
N SER A 110 -9.62 14.44 25.20
CA SER A 110 -9.77 15.28 24.02
C SER A 110 -9.35 14.56 22.74
N ILE A 111 -9.67 15.13 21.56
CA ILE A 111 -9.40 14.45 20.29
C ILE A 111 -7.92 14.49 19.92
N SER A 112 -7.20 15.59 20.22
CA SER A 112 -5.75 15.68 20.06
C SER A 112 -5.05 14.65 20.96
N SER A 113 -5.47 14.55 22.22
CA SER A 113 -4.93 13.59 23.20
C SER A 113 -5.21 12.14 22.80
N ALA A 114 -6.42 11.84 22.32
CA ALA A 114 -6.79 10.51 21.83
C ALA A 114 -5.90 10.12 20.64
N VAL A 115 -5.77 11.00 19.65
CA VAL A 115 -4.94 10.77 18.45
C VAL A 115 -3.46 10.64 18.81
N GLU A 116 -2.95 11.44 19.76
CA GLU A 116 -1.58 11.31 20.27
C GLU A 116 -1.34 9.91 20.82
N LEU A 117 -2.21 9.41 21.69
CA LEU A 117 -2.12 8.05 22.24
C LEU A 117 -2.20 6.97 21.16
N VAL A 118 -3.17 7.09 20.25
CA VAL A 118 -3.33 6.16 19.12
C VAL A 118 -2.08 6.11 18.24
N THR A 119 -1.48 7.27 17.93
CA THR A 119 -0.29 7.31 17.08
C THR A 119 0.93 6.68 17.75
N ASN A 120 1.10 6.88 19.06
CA ASN A 120 2.19 6.29 19.82
C ASN A 120 2.05 4.77 19.92
N GLU A 121 0.83 4.29 20.18
CA GLU A 121 0.50 2.86 20.19
C GLU A 121 0.66 2.22 18.82
N ALA A 122 0.14 2.85 17.75
CA ALA A 122 0.30 2.39 16.37
C ALA A 122 1.77 2.25 15.98
N ARG A 123 2.60 3.23 16.31
CA ARG A 123 4.04 3.20 16.02
C ARG A 123 4.74 2.08 16.77
N ALA A 124 4.42 1.88 18.05
CA ALA A 124 5.01 0.81 18.86
C ALA A 124 4.62 -0.58 18.34
N VAL A 125 3.32 -0.79 18.08
CA VAL A 125 2.79 -2.04 17.54
C VAL A 125 3.41 -2.34 16.17
N LEU A 126 3.38 -1.38 15.24
CA LEU A 126 3.94 -1.61 13.90
C LEU A 126 5.43 -1.93 13.96
N LYS A 127 6.21 -1.27 14.83
CA LYS A 127 7.64 -1.57 15.01
C LYS A 127 7.87 -3.03 15.43
N LEU A 128 7.02 -3.57 16.30
CA LEU A 128 7.09 -4.98 16.70
C LEU A 128 6.74 -5.90 15.52
N ARG A 129 5.65 -5.62 14.78
CA ARG A 129 5.26 -6.43 13.61
C ARG A 129 6.31 -6.39 12.50
N MET A 130 6.94 -5.23 12.26
CA MET A 130 8.01 -5.10 11.27
C MET A 130 9.28 -5.84 11.69
N LYS A 131 9.59 -5.93 12.98
CA LYS A 131 10.70 -6.75 13.48
C LYS A 131 10.51 -8.23 13.15
N GLU A 132 9.28 -8.75 13.30
CA GLU A 132 8.95 -10.12 12.90
C GLU A 132 9.13 -10.34 11.40
N LEU A 133 8.65 -9.40 10.56
CA LEU A 133 8.80 -9.49 9.12
C LEU A 133 10.27 -9.37 8.67
N SER A 134 11.03 -8.46 9.28
CA SER A 134 12.44 -8.19 8.95
C SER A 134 13.26 -9.48 9.02
N GLY A 135 13.05 -10.30 10.05
CA GLY A 135 13.73 -11.59 10.21
C GLY A 135 13.41 -12.64 9.13
N SER A 136 12.40 -12.42 8.30
CA SER A 136 12.03 -13.31 7.19
C SER A 136 12.56 -12.86 5.84
N ILE A 137 13.15 -11.65 5.75
CA ILE A 137 13.66 -11.08 4.50
C ILE A 137 15.13 -11.46 4.35
N SER A 138 15.45 -12.17 3.27
CA SER A 138 16.84 -12.49 2.94
C SER A 138 17.56 -11.24 2.42
N GLN A 139 18.76 -10.98 2.94
CA GLN A 139 19.64 -9.94 2.42
C GLN A 139 20.03 -10.25 0.97
N SER A 140 19.98 -9.24 0.10
CA SER A 140 20.43 -9.33 -1.28
C SER A 140 20.79 -7.96 -1.83
N ASP A 141 22.08 -7.73 -2.06
CA ASP A 141 22.59 -6.49 -2.65
C ASP A 141 22.16 -6.38 -4.13
N GLU A 142 22.14 -7.53 -4.84
CA GLU A 142 21.71 -7.63 -6.24
C GLU A 142 20.24 -7.24 -6.43
N ARG A 143 19.38 -7.49 -5.42
CA ARG A 143 17.95 -7.15 -5.47
C ARG A 143 17.76 -5.68 -5.82
N MET A 144 18.65 -4.79 -5.39
CA MET A 144 18.52 -3.34 -5.56
C MET A 144 19.29 -2.79 -6.77
N ALA A 145 19.93 -3.63 -7.59
CA ALA A 145 20.74 -3.20 -8.73
C ALA A 145 19.99 -2.35 -9.76
N VAL A 146 18.71 -2.63 -9.99
CA VAL A 146 17.84 -1.83 -10.87
C VAL A 146 17.01 -0.85 -10.05
N ASN A 147 17.03 0.43 -10.40
CA ASN A 147 16.19 1.42 -9.73
C ASN A 147 14.70 1.18 -10.00
N ALA A 148 13.90 1.30 -8.94
CA ALA A 148 12.45 1.36 -9.07
C ALA A 148 12.05 2.70 -9.70
N PRO A 149 10.96 2.76 -10.50
CA PRO A 149 10.44 4.01 -11.00
C PRO A 149 9.86 4.83 -9.83
N ASP A 150 9.88 6.16 -9.97
CA ASP A 150 9.25 7.09 -9.04
C ASP A 150 7.72 7.00 -9.11
N GLU A 151 7.15 5.93 -8.55
CA GLU A 151 5.72 5.70 -8.47
C GLU A 151 5.23 6.03 -7.06
N VAL A 152 4.52 7.16 -6.94
CA VAL A 152 3.91 7.57 -5.66
C VAL A 152 2.56 6.87 -5.50
N LEU A 153 2.54 5.80 -4.70
CA LEU A 153 1.31 5.16 -4.26
C LEU A 153 0.85 5.73 -2.92
N PRO A 154 -0.45 6.01 -2.73
CA PRO A 154 -0.97 6.36 -1.41
C PRO A 154 -0.68 5.24 -0.42
N PHE A 155 0.08 5.55 0.63
CA PHE A 155 0.43 4.59 1.66
C PHE A 155 -0.82 4.05 2.37
N ARG A 156 -0.88 2.74 2.58
CA ARG A 156 -1.96 2.08 3.29
C ARG A 156 -1.45 0.82 3.98
N ILE A 157 -1.65 0.74 5.30
CA ILE A 157 -1.27 -0.43 6.08
C ILE A 157 -2.30 -0.70 7.19
N MET A 158 -2.48 -1.97 7.56
CA MET A 158 -3.16 -2.31 8.81
C MET A 158 -2.10 -2.52 9.90
N ILE A 159 -2.36 -1.95 11.06
CA ILE A 159 -1.52 -2.06 12.25
C ILE A 159 -2.38 -2.75 13.28
N SER A 160 -2.00 -3.96 13.66
CA SER A 160 -2.72 -4.76 14.65
C SER A 160 -1.74 -5.33 15.64
N GLU A 161 -2.12 -5.32 16.91
CA GLU A 161 -1.49 -6.19 17.90
C GLU A 161 -1.60 -7.66 17.46
N PRO A 162 -0.63 -8.50 17.84
CA PRO A 162 -0.67 -9.92 17.54
C PRO A 162 -1.90 -10.57 18.17
N GLY A 163 -2.71 -11.21 17.33
CA GLY A 163 -3.83 -12.03 17.79
C GLY A 163 -3.43 -13.46 18.14
N PRO A 164 -4.38 -14.26 18.66
CA PRO A 164 -4.20 -15.70 18.79
C PRO A 164 -3.86 -16.33 17.44
N ILE A 165 -2.82 -17.16 17.42
CA ILE A 165 -2.43 -17.94 16.24
C ILE A 165 -3.23 -19.25 16.26
N SER A 166 -3.94 -19.54 15.17
CA SER A 166 -4.63 -20.82 15.01
C SER A 166 -3.60 -21.95 14.87
N GLU A 167 -3.90 -23.17 15.32
CA GLU A 167 -3.03 -24.34 15.10
C GLU A 167 -2.74 -24.60 13.61
N ASP A 168 -3.69 -24.21 12.75
CA ASP A 168 -3.61 -24.36 11.29
C ASP A 168 -2.88 -23.19 10.58
N ASP A 169 -2.67 -22.06 11.27
CA ASP A 169 -2.06 -20.86 10.67
C ASP A 169 -0.57 -20.75 11.07
N GLY A 170 0.30 -20.60 10.08
CA GLY A 170 1.70 -20.28 10.31
C GLY A 170 1.89 -18.86 10.88
N HIS A 171 3.02 -18.61 11.56
CA HIS A 171 3.34 -17.30 12.12
C HIS A 171 3.29 -16.16 11.07
N LEU A 172 3.79 -16.40 9.85
CA LEU A 172 3.74 -15.44 8.75
C LEU A 172 2.35 -15.23 8.15
N GLU A 173 1.45 -16.21 8.27
CA GLU A 173 0.05 -16.05 7.85
C GLU A 173 -0.69 -15.10 8.76
N SER A 174 -0.50 -15.26 10.08
CA SER A 174 -1.00 -14.32 11.08
C SER A 174 -0.43 -12.92 10.86
N LEU A 175 0.89 -12.80 10.64
CA LEU A 175 1.53 -11.51 10.37
C LEU A 175 0.99 -10.83 9.10
N ALA A 176 0.85 -11.57 8.00
CA ALA A 176 0.30 -11.03 6.75
C ALA A 176 -1.15 -10.54 6.92
N ARG A 177 -1.95 -11.22 7.76
CA ARG A 177 -3.31 -10.81 8.10
C ARG A 177 -3.33 -9.54 8.94
N ASP A 178 -2.45 -9.44 9.93
CA ASP A 178 -2.37 -8.31 10.85
C ASP A 178 -1.84 -7.04 10.18
N LEU A 179 -1.00 -7.20 9.15
CA LEU A 179 -0.59 -6.13 8.23
C LEU A 179 -1.67 -5.82 7.16
N GLY A 180 -2.76 -6.59 7.11
CA GLY A 180 -3.91 -6.36 6.24
C GLY A 180 -3.72 -6.84 4.79
N LEU A 181 -2.69 -7.63 4.51
CA LEU A 181 -2.30 -8.06 3.16
C LEU A 181 -3.29 -9.07 2.58
N SER A 182 -3.91 -9.90 3.41
CA SER A 182 -4.98 -10.83 2.99
C SER A 182 -6.27 -10.08 2.60
N GLY A 183 -6.43 -8.84 3.05
CA GLY A 183 -7.64 -8.03 2.87
C GLY A 183 -8.76 -8.39 3.84
N GLU A 184 -9.84 -7.59 3.83
CA GLU A 184 -10.90 -7.67 4.85
C GLU A 184 -11.81 -8.90 4.76
N ARG A 185 -11.90 -9.52 3.59
CA ARG A 185 -12.77 -10.68 3.31
C ARG A 185 -11.98 -11.95 3.07
N ALA A 186 -10.74 -12.01 3.53
CA ALA A 186 -9.95 -13.22 3.44
C ALA A 186 -10.69 -14.36 4.16
N ARG A 187 -10.82 -15.50 3.49
CA ARG A 187 -11.40 -16.69 4.12
C ARG A 187 -10.39 -17.25 5.13
N ILE A 188 -10.90 -17.92 6.16
CA ILE A 188 -10.05 -18.73 7.04
C ILE A 188 -9.31 -19.75 6.17
N GLY A 189 -7.99 -19.92 6.40
CA GLY A 189 -7.12 -20.77 5.58
C GLY A 189 -6.64 -20.15 4.25
N ASP A 190 -7.01 -18.91 3.92
CA ASP A 190 -6.47 -18.22 2.73
C ASP A 190 -5.03 -17.75 2.95
N SER A 191 -4.08 -18.58 2.54
CA SER A 191 -2.63 -18.37 2.64
C SER A 191 -2.01 -17.71 1.42
N LEU A 192 -2.79 -17.19 0.46
CA LEU A 192 -2.21 -16.64 -0.77
C LEU A 192 -1.29 -15.44 -0.50
N ALA A 193 -1.73 -14.50 0.37
CA ALA A 193 -0.96 -13.30 0.66
C ALA A 193 0.37 -13.62 1.37
N SER A 194 0.37 -14.55 2.33
CA SER A 194 1.59 -14.97 3.02
C SER A 194 2.53 -15.73 2.09
N LYS A 195 2.03 -16.62 1.24
CA LYS A 195 2.86 -17.36 0.26
C LYS A 195 3.54 -16.42 -0.74
N ILE A 196 2.83 -15.42 -1.25
CA ILE A 196 3.42 -14.39 -2.12
C ILE A 196 4.46 -13.58 -1.34
N LEU A 197 4.17 -13.20 -0.09
CA LEU A 197 5.12 -12.45 0.74
C LEU A 197 6.40 -13.24 0.97
N ILE A 198 6.30 -14.52 1.34
CA ILE A 198 7.45 -15.42 1.54
C ILE A 198 8.29 -15.54 0.26
N GLU A 199 7.63 -15.73 -0.89
CA GLU A 199 8.33 -15.79 -2.18
C GLU A 199 9.12 -14.51 -2.46
N LEU A 200 8.54 -13.34 -2.19
CA LEU A 200 9.21 -12.06 -2.43
C LEU A 200 10.32 -11.80 -1.40
N CYS A 201 10.13 -12.17 -0.14
CA CYS A 201 11.13 -12.06 0.93
C CYS A 201 12.40 -12.88 0.67
N THR A 202 12.26 -14.00 -0.03
CA THR A 202 13.36 -14.94 -0.31
C THR A 202 13.96 -14.79 -1.71
N SER A 203 13.35 -14.00 -2.59
CA SER A 203 13.82 -13.80 -3.96
C SER A 203 14.78 -12.61 -4.04
N SER A 204 15.91 -12.80 -4.73
CA SER A 204 16.77 -11.69 -5.18
C SER A 204 16.20 -11.04 -6.44
N ASP A 205 15.64 -11.85 -7.35
CA ASP A 205 15.08 -11.38 -8.61
C ASP A 205 13.63 -10.86 -8.48
N PRO A 206 13.24 -9.85 -9.28
CA PRO A 206 11.84 -9.45 -9.42
C PRO A 206 10.96 -10.57 -10.00
N ARG A 207 9.76 -10.77 -9.42
CA ARG A 207 8.78 -11.75 -9.90
C ARG A 207 7.62 -11.08 -10.63
N THR A 208 7.25 -11.60 -11.80
CA THR A 208 6.06 -11.13 -12.53
C THR A 208 4.77 -11.66 -11.89
N ILE A 209 3.64 -10.99 -12.11
CA ILE A 209 2.32 -11.55 -11.72
C ILE A 209 2.07 -12.90 -12.36
N LEU A 210 2.54 -13.12 -13.59
CA LEU A 210 2.41 -14.42 -14.26
C LEU A 210 3.19 -15.51 -13.51
N ALA A 211 4.47 -15.28 -13.23
CA ALA A 211 5.29 -16.26 -12.50
C ALA A 211 4.73 -16.57 -11.11
N LEU A 212 4.24 -15.55 -10.39
CA LEU A 212 3.56 -15.73 -9.11
C LEU A 212 2.24 -16.48 -9.27
N SER A 213 1.43 -16.16 -10.28
CA SER A 213 0.16 -16.83 -10.58
C SER A 213 0.35 -18.32 -10.83
N ASP A 214 1.34 -18.68 -11.66
CA ASP A 214 1.66 -20.06 -11.98
C ASP A 214 2.16 -20.81 -10.74
N LYS A 215 3.07 -20.21 -9.96
CA LYS A 215 3.64 -20.81 -8.74
C LYS A 215 2.59 -21.02 -7.64
N MET A 216 1.65 -20.09 -7.48
CA MET A 216 0.63 -20.16 -6.43
C MET A 216 -0.60 -20.97 -6.85
N GLY A 217 -0.72 -21.36 -8.11
CA GLY A 217 -1.91 -22.05 -8.63
C GLY A 217 -3.16 -21.16 -8.58
N GLU A 218 -3.01 -19.85 -8.70
CA GLU A 218 -4.07 -18.86 -8.50
C GLU A 218 -4.18 -17.92 -9.71
N THR A 219 -5.31 -17.21 -9.82
CA THR A 219 -5.52 -16.29 -10.95
C THR A 219 -4.63 -15.04 -10.87
N ARG A 220 -4.16 -14.54 -12.02
CA ARG A 220 -3.40 -13.29 -12.14
C ARG A 220 -4.07 -12.10 -11.46
N SER A 221 -5.41 -12.00 -11.55
CA SER A 221 -6.18 -10.93 -10.90
C SER A 221 -6.14 -11.00 -9.37
N ARG A 222 -6.20 -12.21 -8.79
CA ARG A 222 -6.12 -12.38 -7.35
C ARG A 222 -4.71 -12.12 -6.83
N VAL A 223 -3.69 -12.64 -7.51
CA VAL A 223 -2.27 -12.37 -7.20
C VAL A 223 -1.95 -10.89 -7.31
N GLY A 224 -2.36 -10.23 -8.40
CA GLY A 224 -2.18 -8.79 -8.60
C GLY A 224 -2.76 -7.97 -7.46
N ARG A 225 -4.01 -8.26 -7.03
CA ARG A 225 -4.64 -7.58 -5.89
C ARG A 225 -3.89 -7.80 -4.56
N SER A 226 -3.28 -8.96 -4.35
CA SER A 226 -2.47 -9.21 -3.14
C SER A 226 -1.16 -8.42 -3.19
N VAL A 227 -0.49 -8.41 -4.35
CA VAL A 227 0.74 -7.63 -4.57
C VAL A 227 0.46 -6.13 -4.41
N ASP A 228 -0.64 -5.60 -4.96
CA ASP A 228 -0.99 -4.18 -4.83
C ASP A 228 -1.20 -3.74 -3.37
N LYS A 229 -1.70 -4.62 -2.50
CA LYS A 229 -1.79 -4.32 -1.06
C LYS A 229 -0.41 -4.25 -0.41
N MET A 230 0.50 -5.16 -0.77
CA MET A 230 1.88 -5.12 -0.28
C MET A 230 2.61 -3.86 -0.75
N ARG A 231 2.33 -3.42 -1.99
CA ARG A 231 2.83 -2.15 -2.53
C ARG A 231 2.27 -0.94 -1.80
N GLY A 232 0.96 -0.92 -1.57
CA GLY A 232 0.32 0.13 -0.77
C GLY A 232 0.89 0.20 0.65
N ALA A 233 1.25 -0.94 1.24
CA ALA A 233 1.91 -1.01 2.54
C ALA A 233 3.40 -0.66 2.52
N GLY A 234 3.98 -0.35 1.35
CA GLY A 234 5.40 0.00 1.20
C GLY A 234 6.37 -1.19 1.32
N LEU A 235 5.87 -2.43 1.35
CA LEU A 235 6.68 -3.64 1.50
C LEU A 235 7.28 -4.11 0.17
N VAL A 236 6.56 -3.87 -0.92
CA VAL A 236 6.89 -4.35 -2.26
C VAL A 236 6.91 -3.17 -3.22
N GLN A 237 7.84 -3.21 -4.16
CA GLN A 237 7.96 -2.22 -5.23
C GLN A 237 7.90 -2.90 -6.59
N ARG A 238 7.40 -2.15 -7.58
CA ARG A 238 7.39 -2.55 -8.98
C ARG A 238 8.70 -2.13 -9.60
N VAL A 239 9.34 -3.00 -10.38
CA VAL A 239 10.63 -2.69 -11.00
C VAL A 239 10.71 -3.18 -12.45
N PRO A 240 11.38 -2.42 -13.33
CA PRO A 240 11.80 -2.88 -14.64
C PRO A 240 12.54 -4.22 -14.59
N MET A 241 12.25 -5.13 -15.53
CA MET A 241 13.00 -6.38 -15.69
C MET A 241 13.97 -6.26 -16.87
N MET A 242 15.24 -6.01 -16.58
CA MET A 242 16.24 -5.64 -17.60
C MET A 242 16.50 -6.75 -18.62
N ASN A 243 16.71 -7.97 -18.13
CA ASN A 243 16.80 -9.17 -18.96
C ASN A 243 15.60 -9.36 -19.90
N ARG A 244 14.38 -8.98 -19.47
CA ARG A 244 13.18 -9.06 -20.30
C ARG A 244 13.10 -7.94 -21.33
N ILE A 245 13.58 -6.74 -21.02
CA ILE A 245 13.66 -5.64 -22.00
C ILE A 245 14.57 -6.06 -23.16
N ALA A 246 15.77 -6.59 -22.86
CA ALA A 246 16.70 -7.07 -23.87
C ALA A 246 16.07 -8.18 -24.73
N GLN A 247 15.38 -9.14 -24.11
CA GLN A 247 14.65 -10.19 -24.82
C GLN A 247 13.56 -9.64 -25.74
N ASP A 248 12.71 -8.72 -25.25
CA ASP A 248 11.60 -8.19 -26.02
C ASP A 248 12.08 -7.26 -27.15
N ILE A 249 13.16 -6.50 -26.93
CA ILE A 249 13.81 -5.71 -27.98
C ILE A 249 14.45 -6.63 -29.02
N PHE A 250 15.17 -7.68 -28.61
CA PHE A 250 15.72 -8.68 -29.55
C PHE A 250 14.63 -9.25 -30.47
N VAL A 251 13.54 -9.77 -29.88
CA VAL A 251 12.41 -10.32 -30.64
C VAL A 251 11.76 -9.25 -31.51
N GLY A 252 11.61 -8.03 -30.99
CA GLY A 252 11.04 -6.89 -31.70
C GLY A 252 11.87 -6.51 -32.92
N VAL A 253 13.19 -6.32 -32.74
CA VAL A 253 14.13 -5.96 -33.82
C VAL A 253 14.14 -7.04 -34.89
N MET A 254 14.35 -8.31 -34.53
CA MET A 254 14.41 -9.40 -35.51
C MET A 254 13.10 -9.51 -36.29
N ARG A 255 11.96 -9.53 -35.59
CA ARG A 255 10.63 -9.62 -36.23
C ARG A 255 10.37 -8.46 -37.18
N GLN A 256 10.64 -7.22 -36.77
CA GLN A 256 10.38 -6.05 -37.59
C GLN A 256 11.39 -5.91 -38.73
N PHE A 257 12.65 -6.29 -38.53
CA PHE A 257 13.66 -6.34 -39.60
C PHE A 257 13.21 -7.26 -40.73
N HIS A 258 12.84 -8.51 -40.42
CA HIS A 258 12.39 -9.47 -41.43
C HIS A 258 11.10 -9.04 -42.12
N ALA A 259 10.18 -8.38 -41.41
CA ALA A 259 8.89 -7.99 -41.98
C ALA A 259 8.93 -6.66 -42.77
N ARG A 260 9.79 -5.71 -42.40
CA ARG A 260 9.73 -4.31 -42.88
C ARG A 260 11.07 -3.71 -43.27
N GLY A 261 12.18 -4.39 -42.99
CA GLY A 261 13.52 -3.96 -43.36
C GLY A 261 14.13 -2.86 -42.49
N GLU A 262 15.38 -2.55 -42.83
CA GLU A 262 16.27 -1.63 -42.11
C GLU A 262 15.73 -0.18 -42.05
N GLU A 263 15.26 0.35 -43.19
CA GLU A 263 14.75 1.72 -43.28
C GLU A 263 13.57 1.95 -42.32
N TRP A 264 12.68 0.95 -42.20
CA TRP A 264 11.56 1.02 -41.28
C TRP A 264 12.03 1.05 -39.83
N LEU A 265 13.01 0.22 -39.46
CA LEU A 265 13.57 0.19 -38.10
C LEU A 265 14.23 1.51 -37.72
N MET A 266 15.00 2.11 -38.64
CA MET A 266 15.66 3.39 -38.42
C MET A 266 14.66 4.54 -38.24
N THR A 267 13.56 4.51 -38.98
CA THR A 267 12.55 5.58 -38.94
C THR A 267 11.45 5.30 -37.91
N ARG A 268 10.49 4.45 -38.26
CA ARG A 268 9.29 4.17 -37.46
C ARG A 268 9.55 3.21 -36.29
N GLY A 269 10.53 2.31 -36.44
CA GLY A 269 10.93 1.36 -35.41
C GLY A 269 11.74 1.96 -34.28
N GLY A 270 12.18 3.22 -34.41
CA GLY A 270 12.79 4.00 -33.33
C GLY A 270 14.28 3.78 -33.13
N LEU A 271 14.96 2.95 -33.94
CA LEU A 271 16.42 2.77 -33.84
C LEU A 271 17.20 4.05 -34.20
N GLY A 272 16.67 4.91 -35.06
CA GLY A 272 17.29 6.22 -35.34
C GLY A 272 17.12 7.26 -34.23
N ARG A 273 16.51 6.89 -33.08
CA ARG A 273 16.27 7.79 -31.94
C ARG A 273 17.12 7.44 -30.72
N ILE A 274 17.82 6.31 -30.74
CA ILE A 274 18.79 5.93 -29.71
C ILE A 274 20.19 6.34 -30.17
N ASP A 275 21.18 6.11 -29.32
CA ASP A 275 22.59 6.34 -29.65
C ASP A 275 23.00 5.70 -30.99
N ASP A 276 23.78 6.43 -31.78
CA ASP A 276 24.17 6.06 -33.14
C ASP A 276 25.00 4.77 -33.18
N ASP A 277 25.85 4.52 -32.18
CA ASP A 277 26.67 3.32 -32.09
C ASP A 277 25.79 2.11 -31.73
N ALA A 278 24.94 2.26 -30.71
CA ALA A 278 23.99 1.21 -30.33
C ALA A 278 23.04 0.83 -31.48
N SER A 279 22.52 1.84 -32.20
CA SER A 279 21.65 1.65 -33.38
C SER A 279 22.33 0.84 -34.48
N LYS A 280 23.58 1.21 -34.84
CA LYS A 280 24.38 0.49 -35.82
C LYS A 280 24.69 -0.95 -35.40
N LYS A 281 25.01 -1.17 -34.12
CA LYS A 281 25.25 -2.51 -33.57
C LYS A 281 24.01 -3.40 -33.67
N LEU A 282 22.82 -2.87 -33.32
CA LEU A 282 21.56 -3.61 -33.43
C LEU A 282 21.22 -3.97 -34.89
N ILE A 283 21.39 -3.03 -35.82
CA ILE A 283 21.08 -3.26 -37.25
C ILE A 283 22.06 -4.22 -37.89
N SER A 284 23.36 -4.02 -37.68
CA SER A 284 24.39 -4.92 -38.22
C SER A 284 24.25 -6.34 -37.66
N GLY A 285 23.93 -6.47 -36.37
CA GLY A 285 23.61 -7.75 -35.74
C GLY A 285 22.37 -8.42 -36.34
N ALA A 286 21.29 -7.67 -36.58
CA ALA A 286 20.09 -8.20 -37.22
C ALA A 286 20.34 -8.64 -38.67
N LYS A 287 21.06 -7.81 -39.45
CA LYS A 287 21.40 -8.09 -40.85
C LYS A 287 22.31 -9.30 -41.03
N SER A 288 23.21 -9.53 -40.07
CA SER A 288 24.12 -10.68 -40.07
C SER A 288 23.57 -11.90 -39.33
N GLU A 289 22.33 -11.83 -38.82
CA GLU A 289 21.71 -12.87 -37.97
C GLU A 289 22.56 -13.27 -36.76
N SER A 290 23.44 -12.37 -36.31
CA SER A 290 24.38 -12.62 -35.21
C SER A 290 23.91 -12.03 -33.89
N LEU A 291 22.76 -11.36 -33.87
CA LEU A 291 22.16 -10.77 -32.68
C LEU A 291 21.70 -11.88 -31.71
N SER A 292 21.94 -11.70 -30.41
CA SER A 292 21.43 -12.56 -29.33
C SER A 292 20.87 -11.69 -28.20
N ILE A 293 20.17 -12.28 -27.23
CA ILE A 293 19.61 -11.53 -26.10
C ILE A 293 20.74 -10.89 -25.28
N GLU A 294 21.82 -11.62 -25.05
CA GLU A 294 22.99 -11.18 -24.29
C GLU A 294 23.69 -10.01 -24.99
N LYS A 295 23.83 -10.07 -26.32
CA LYS A 295 24.38 -8.95 -27.10
C LYS A 295 23.48 -7.73 -27.05
N VAL A 296 22.16 -7.91 -27.09
CA VAL A 296 21.22 -6.79 -26.95
C VAL A 296 21.36 -6.19 -25.55
N GLU A 297 21.45 -7.01 -24.50
CA GLU A 297 21.65 -6.53 -23.13
C GLU A 297 22.95 -5.71 -22.99
N GLU A 298 24.05 -6.19 -23.58
CA GLU A 298 25.33 -5.47 -23.64
C GLU A 298 25.21 -4.14 -24.42
N ILE A 299 24.55 -4.13 -25.57
CA ILE A 299 24.35 -2.89 -26.35
C ILE A 299 23.50 -1.87 -25.58
N LEU A 300 22.51 -2.34 -24.80
CA LEU A 300 21.59 -1.49 -24.07
C LEU A 300 22.14 -0.98 -22.74
N SER A 301 23.24 -1.53 -22.21
CA SER A 301 23.77 -1.20 -20.87
C SER A 301 24.05 0.29 -20.70
N ASP A 302 24.46 0.96 -21.78
CA ASP A 302 24.84 2.37 -21.79
C ASP A 302 23.67 3.30 -22.17
N ILE A 303 22.49 2.73 -22.44
CA ILE A 303 21.28 3.48 -22.84
C ILE A 303 20.38 3.66 -21.62
N GLU A 304 19.96 4.91 -21.37
CA GLU A 304 18.98 5.21 -20.32
C GLU A 304 17.68 4.40 -20.48
N LEU A 305 17.12 3.95 -19.35
CA LEU A 305 15.92 3.10 -19.33
C LEU A 305 14.72 3.69 -20.07
N ASP A 306 14.55 5.02 -20.03
CA ASP A 306 13.45 5.68 -20.73
C ASP A 306 13.61 5.60 -22.26
N SER A 307 14.83 5.70 -22.77
CA SER A 307 15.14 5.49 -24.18
C SER A 307 14.90 4.03 -24.60
N GLN A 308 15.32 3.07 -23.77
CA GLN A 308 15.03 1.65 -24.02
C GLN A 308 13.52 1.37 -24.05
N LYS A 309 12.76 1.98 -23.13
CA LYS A 309 11.30 1.87 -23.07
C LYS A 309 10.62 2.47 -24.30
N ILE A 310 11.08 3.61 -24.79
CA ILE A 310 10.58 4.21 -26.04
C ILE A 310 10.85 3.28 -27.21
N LEU A 311 12.06 2.75 -27.33
CA LEU A 311 12.43 1.80 -28.38
C LEU A 311 11.56 0.53 -28.34
N LEU A 312 11.36 -0.05 -27.16
CA LEU A 312 10.50 -1.21 -26.99
C LEU A 312 9.07 -0.92 -27.47
N ASN A 313 8.52 0.24 -27.13
CA ASN A 313 7.18 0.64 -27.57
C ASN A 313 7.09 0.84 -29.09
N THR A 314 8.11 1.42 -29.74
CA THR A 314 8.13 1.60 -31.21
C THR A 314 8.24 0.28 -31.97
N LEU A 315 8.86 -0.74 -31.36
CA LEU A 315 8.90 -2.11 -31.88
C LEU A 315 7.60 -2.90 -31.65
N GLY A 316 6.65 -2.32 -30.92
CA GLY A 316 5.35 -2.89 -30.58
C GLY A 316 5.33 -3.73 -29.30
N GLY A 317 6.36 -3.62 -28.47
CA GLY A 317 6.43 -4.24 -27.14
C GLY A 317 5.80 -3.37 -26.05
N ARG A 318 5.81 -3.88 -24.81
CA ARG A 318 5.42 -3.15 -23.61
C ARG A 318 6.43 -3.45 -22.51
N MET A 319 6.74 -2.43 -21.71
CA MET A 319 7.70 -2.56 -20.62
C MET A 319 7.37 -3.73 -19.68
N PRO A 320 8.27 -4.72 -19.55
CA PRO A 320 8.11 -5.83 -18.62
C PRO A 320 8.45 -5.36 -17.20
N TYR A 321 7.54 -5.62 -16.28
CA TYR A 321 7.72 -5.29 -14.86
C TYR A 321 7.57 -6.53 -13.99
N GLY A 322 8.43 -6.59 -12.98
CA GLY A 322 8.36 -7.51 -11.87
C GLY A 322 8.09 -6.77 -10.57
N PHE A 323 7.94 -7.55 -9.49
CA PHE A 323 7.73 -7.07 -8.14
C PHE A 323 8.80 -7.69 -7.24
N ARG A 324 9.37 -6.88 -6.35
CA ARG A 324 10.38 -7.29 -5.37
C ARG A 324 10.13 -6.58 -4.06
N ILE A 325 10.75 -7.06 -2.98
CA ILE A 325 10.78 -6.35 -1.70
C ILE A 325 11.41 -4.96 -1.85
N SER A 326 10.93 -3.98 -1.07
CA SER A 326 11.27 -2.57 -1.20
C SER A 326 12.66 -2.18 -0.69
N GLY A 327 13.46 -3.14 -0.22
CA GLY A 327 14.83 -2.93 0.27
C GLY A 327 15.71 -4.17 0.07
N GLU A 328 17.01 -3.98 0.23
CA GLU A 328 18.03 -5.04 0.16
C GLU A 328 17.89 -6.05 1.30
N ASP A 329 17.41 -5.60 2.46
CA ASP A 329 17.17 -6.41 3.65
C ASP A 329 15.89 -5.99 4.39
N GLY A 330 15.63 -6.66 5.53
CA GLY A 330 14.47 -6.38 6.35
C GLY A 330 14.51 -5.05 7.10
N ASP A 331 15.71 -4.51 7.38
CA ASP A 331 15.87 -3.27 8.13
C ASP A 331 15.57 -2.06 7.24
N VAL A 332 16.04 -2.06 5.99
CA VAL A 332 15.71 -1.05 4.98
C VAL A 332 14.21 -1.04 4.69
N VAL A 333 13.58 -2.21 4.58
CA VAL A 333 12.12 -2.32 4.39
C VAL A 333 11.38 -1.76 5.59
N THR A 334 11.84 -2.09 6.79
CA THR A 334 11.28 -1.56 8.05
C THR A 334 11.37 -0.04 8.07
N GLU A 335 12.53 0.54 7.73
CA GLU A 335 12.71 1.99 7.69
C GLU A 335 11.75 2.65 6.69
N ASN A 336 11.62 2.10 5.47
CA ASN A 336 10.73 2.62 4.43
C ASN A 336 9.26 2.66 4.90
N VAL A 337 8.78 1.58 5.52
CA VAL A 337 7.42 1.46 6.05
C VAL A 337 7.21 2.39 7.24
N MET A 338 8.16 2.45 8.17
CA MET A 338 8.09 3.33 9.34
C MET A 338 8.13 4.80 8.95
N ARG A 339 8.94 5.19 7.95
CA ARG A 339 8.98 6.56 7.42
C ARG A 339 7.64 7.00 6.83
N SER A 340 6.99 6.12 6.06
CA SER A 340 5.66 6.38 5.49
C SER A 340 4.57 6.44 6.58
N THR A 341 4.69 5.58 7.58
CA THR A 341 3.83 5.58 8.77
C THR A 341 3.98 6.87 9.56
N ASP A 342 5.20 7.25 9.94
CA ASP A 342 5.49 8.46 10.71
C ASP A 342 5.01 9.72 9.98
N ARG A 343 5.17 9.79 8.65
CA ARG A 343 4.61 10.87 7.84
C ARG A 343 3.09 10.95 7.99
N THR A 344 2.39 9.83 7.91
CA THR A 344 0.93 9.78 7.99
C THR A 344 0.43 10.08 9.41
N LEU A 345 1.08 9.53 10.44
CA LEU A 345 0.76 9.79 11.84
C LEU A 345 0.97 11.26 12.23
N ARG A 346 2.02 11.92 11.74
CA ARG A 346 2.22 13.37 11.94
C ARG A 346 1.08 14.20 11.36
N ARG A 347 0.54 13.80 10.20
CA ARG A 347 -0.64 14.46 9.62
C ARG A 347 -1.88 14.25 10.47
N LEU A 348 -2.11 13.04 11.01
CA LEU A 348 -3.19 12.79 11.97
C LEU A 348 -3.10 13.73 13.18
N LYS A 349 -1.93 13.83 13.82
CA LYS A 349 -1.70 14.76 14.95
C LYS A 349 -1.98 16.21 14.59
N THR A 350 -1.54 16.64 13.40
CA THR A 350 -1.74 18.02 12.94
C THR A 350 -3.21 18.33 12.73
N VAL A 351 -3.96 17.41 12.11
CA VAL A 351 -5.39 17.61 11.82
C VAL A 351 -6.23 17.47 13.10
N SER A 352 -5.86 16.59 14.04
CA SER A 352 -6.57 16.48 15.32
C SER A 352 -6.41 17.73 16.17
N GLN A 353 -5.23 18.36 16.18
CA GLN A 353 -5.04 19.64 16.86
C GLN A 353 -5.92 20.73 16.23
N ARG A 354 -5.92 20.84 14.89
CA ARG A 354 -6.79 21.82 14.21
C ARG A 354 -8.27 21.59 14.46
N LEU A 355 -8.69 20.33 14.53
CA LEU A 355 -10.07 19.98 14.87
C LEU A 355 -10.40 20.43 16.29
N GLU A 356 -9.50 20.19 17.24
CA GLU A 356 -9.68 20.62 18.63
C GLU A 356 -9.76 22.14 18.77
N ASP A 357 -8.89 22.88 18.07
CA ASP A 357 -8.92 24.33 18.04
C ASP A 357 -10.24 24.85 17.44
N ALA A 358 -10.75 24.18 16.40
CA ALA A 358 -11.97 24.57 15.70
C ALA A 358 -13.28 24.27 16.46
N ILE A 359 -13.25 23.35 17.43
CA ILE A 359 -14.42 23.07 18.30
C ILE A 359 -14.35 23.82 19.64
N SER A 360 -13.17 24.30 20.01
CA SER A 360 -12.94 25.03 21.28
C SER A 360 -13.04 26.55 21.14
N GLY A 361 -12.82 27.07 19.92
CA GLY A 361 -13.06 28.47 19.55
C GLY A 361 -14.45 28.68 18.98
#